data_AF-A0AAU5ESR4-F1
#
_entry.id   AF-A0AAU5ESR4-F1
#
_cell.length_a   1.000
_cell.length_b   1.000
_cell.length_c   1.000
_cell.angle_alpha   90.00
_cell.angle_beta   90.00
_cell.angle_gamma   90.00
#
_symmetry.space_group_name_H-M   'P 1'
#
loop_
_entity.id
_entity.type
_entity.pdbx_description
1 polymer ?
#
loop_
_entity_poly.entity_id
_entity_poly.type
_entity_poly.pdbx_seq_one_letter_code
_entity_poly.pdbx_strand_id
1 'polypeptide(L)'
;MGEAVHNEPDQPVMTLTGPFADRDAWTAKGWCSIERALEVVGTRSAMILLREMYYGATRFEELVRRTGLSEAVTAGRLKQLVEDGLLARRPYREPGARTRSAYVLTDRGRALFPLLVALAEWGRGQNSHDKGVEFVHAGCGGRLSAGVSCDHGHDVPLTEAEARIIRSK
;
A
#
# COMPACT_ATOMS: atom_id res chain seq x y z
N MET A 1 25.01 -1.10 -14.88
CA MET A 1 25.68 -0.91 -13.57
C MET A 1 25.20 -2.06 -12.71
N GLY A 2 26.06 -3.04 -12.43
CA GLY A 2 25.63 -4.27 -11.75
C GLY A 2 25.11 -3.95 -10.36
N GLU A 3 23.93 -4.46 -10.02
CA GLU A 3 23.40 -4.41 -8.66
C GLU A 3 24.39 -5.13 -7.74
N ALA A 4 24.87 -4.45 -6.70
CA ALA A 4 25.75 -5.08 -5.73
C ALA A 4 24.94 -6.18 -5.02
N VAL A 5 25.41 -7.42 -5.13
CA VAL A 5 24.84 -8.53 -4.35
C VAL A 5 25.26 -8.32 -2.91
N HIS A 6 24.31 -7.93 -2.06
CA HIS A 6 24.57 -7.58 -0.67
C HIS A 6 24.50 -8.77 0.30
N ASN A 7 24.19 -9.98 -0.18
CA ASN A 7 24.00 -11.15 0.68
C ASN A 7 24.57 -12.44 0.06
N GLU A 8 25.33 -13.20 0.86
CA GLU A 8 25.76 -14.57 0.50
C GLU A 8 24.62 -15.59 0.74
N PRO A 9 24.58 -16.74 0.04
CA PRO A 9 23.48 -17.71 0.15
C PRO A 9 23.16 -18.18 1.57
N ASP A 10 24.17 -18.24 2.45
CA ASP A 10 24.04 -18.70 3.83
C ASP A 10 24.00 -17.55 4.85
N GLN A 11 24.02 -16.30 4.38
CA GLN A 11 23.94 -15.13 5.25
C GLN A 11 22.46 -14.71 5.41
N PRO A 12 21.97 -14.54 6.64
CA PRO A 12 20.62 -14.07 6.86
C PRO A 12 20.50 -12.58 6.55
N VAL A 13 19.51 -12.20 5.73
CA VAL A 13 19.17 -10.80 5.40
C VAL A 13 18.62 -10.04 6.61
N MET A 14 18.03 -10.75 7.57
CA MET A 14 17.44 -10.23 8.80
C MET A 14 17.66 -11.24 9.92
N THR A 15 17.85 -10.74 11.14
CA THR A 15 17.96 -11.60 12.32
C THR A 15 16.61 -12.25 12.64
N LEU A 16 16.63 -13.57 12.79
CA LEU A 16 15.45 -14.37 13.15
C LEU A 16 15.60 -14.87 14.58
N THR A 17 14.59 -14.67 15.42
CA THR A 17 14.68 -15.01 16.85
C THR A 17 13.61 -16.01 17.31
N GLY A 18 13.98 -16.83 18.30
CA GLY A 18 13.09 -17.81 18.92
C GLY A 18 12.56 -18.86 17.94
N PRO A 19 11.31 -19.32 18.10
CA PRO A 19 10.70 -20.29 17.19
C PRO A 19 10.62 -19.85 15.72
N PHE A 20 10.82 -18.56 15.42
CA PHE A 20 10.86 -18.06 14.04
C PHE A 20 12.13 -18.51 13.31
N ALA A 21 13.24 -18.77 14.04
CA ALA A 21 14.52 -19.16 13.47
C ALA A 21 14.51 -20.57 12.86
N ASP A 22 13.69 -21.48 13.40
CA ASP A 22 13.49 -22.82 12.84
C ASP A 22 12.49 -22.75 11.68
N ARG A 23 12.99 -22.37 10.49
CA ARG A 23 12.19 -22.13 9.29
C ARG A 23 11.52 -23.39 8.71
N ASP A 24 11.96 -24.58 9.11
CA ASP A 24 11.40 -25.86 8.66
C ASP A 24 10.22 -26.30 9.54
N ALA A 25 10.16 -25.84 10.80
CA ALA A 25 9.08 -26.20 11.73
C ALA A 25 7.75 -25.46 11.49
N TRP A 26 7.68 -24.47 10.58
CA TRP A 26 6.47 -23.68 10.37
C TRP A 26 6.37 -23.08 8.95
N THR A 27 5.13 -22.71 8.55
CA THR A 27 4.86 -21.91 7.33
C THR A 27 4.06 -20.67 7.70
N ALA A 28 4.27 -19.55 7.00
CA ALA A 28 3.54 -18.29 7.22
C ALA A 28 2.08 -18.35 6.75
N LYS A 29 1.74 -19.35 5.93
CA LYS A 29 0.45 -19.46 5.24
C LYS A 29 -0.73 -19.37 6.22
N GLY A 30 -1.67 -18.47 5.93
CA GLY A 30 -2.94 -18.37 6.66
C GLY A 30 -2.89 -17.59 7.97
N TRP A 31 -1.71 -17.14 8.40
CA TRP A 31 -1.55 -16.23 9.56
C TRP A 31 -0.61 -15.05 9.27
N CYS A 32 0.06 -15.04 8.12
CA CYS A 32 0.90 -13.95 7.68
C CYS A 32 0.09 -12.64 7.51
N SER A 33 0.47 -11.60 8.24
CA SER A 33 -0.15 -10.27 8.11
C SER A 33 0.06 -9.67 6.71
N ILE A 34 1.17 -10.00 6.05
CA ILE A 34 1.46 -9.56 4.68
C ILE A 34 0.45 -10.20 3.70
N GLU A 35 0.19 -11.50 3.81
CA GLU A 35 -0.81 -12.19 2.96
C GLU A 35 -2.19 -11.53 3.14
N ARG A 36 -2.60 -11.30 4.39
CA ARG A 36 -3.89 -10.65 4.71
C ARG A 36 -3.97 -9.22 4.16
N ALA A 37 -2.86 -8.48 4.15
CA ALA A 37 -2.83 -7.16 3.51
C ALA A 37 -2.97 -7.29 1.98
N LEU A 38 -2.27 -8.25 1.36
CA LEU A 38 -2.30 -8.47 -0.08
C LEU A 38 -3.66 -8.95 -0.60
N GLU A 39 -4.47 -9.63 0.21
CA GLU A 39 -5.86 -9.94 -0.14
C GLU A 39 -6.69 -8.68 -0.41
N VAL A 40 -6.37 -7.58 0.30
CA VAL A 40 -7.08 -6.30 0.18
C VAL A 40 -6.44 -5.40 -0.87
N VAL A 41 -5.10 -5.24 -0.83
CA VAL A 41 -4.37 -4.23 -1.61
C VAL A 41 -3.41 -4.80 -2.65
N GLY A 42 -3.25 -6.12 -2.75
CA GLY A 42 -2.21 -6.75 -3.58
C GLY A 42 -2.46 -6.70 -5.09
N THR A 43 -3.65 -6.29 -5.54
CA THR A 43 -3.95 -6.20 -6.97
C THR A 43 -3.57 -4.85 -7.56
N ARG A 44 -3.02 -4.85 -8.78
CA ARG A 44 -2.74 -3.61 -9.54
C ARG A 44 -3.97 -2.70 -9.63
N SER A 45 -5.14 -3.27 -9.85
CA SER A 45 -6.40 -2.51 -9.95
C SER A 45 -6.77 -1.79 -8.65
N ALA A 46 -6.55 -2.41 -7.48
CA ALA A 46 -6.80 -1.77 -6.19
C ALA A 46 -5.84 -0.58 -5.99
N MET A 47 -4.55 -0.77 -6.29
CA MET A 47 -3.54 0.29 -6.12
C MET A 47 -3.74 1.50 -7.02
N ILE A 48 -4.10 1.28 -8.29
CA ILE A 48 -4.36 2.40 -9.20
C ILE A 48 -5.64 3.15 -8.81
N LEU A 49 -6.68 2.45 -8.35
CA LEU A 49 -7.88 3.11 -7.83
C LEU A 49 -7.57 3.94 -6.60
N LEU A 50 -6.91 3.36 -5.59
CA LEU A 50 -6.53 4.11 -4.38
C LEU A 50 -5.66 5.32 -4.74
N ARG A 51 -4.67 5.17 -5.63
CA ARG A 51 -3.85 6.30 -6.12
C ARG A 51 -4.71 7.47 -6.60
N GLU A 52 -5.66 7.23 -7.51
CA GLU A 52 -6.52 8.30 -8.02
C GLU A 52 -7.40 8.90 -6.92
N MET A 53 -7.83 8.10 -5.94
CA MET A 53 -8.60 8.60 -4.80
C MET A 53 -7.79 9.49 -3.87
N TYR A 54 -6.50 9.18 -3.66
CA TYR A 54 -5.57 10.07 -2.98
C TYR A 54 -5.33 11.38 -3.76
N TYR A 55 -5.45 11.35 -5.09
CA TYR A 55 -5.45 12.55 -5.93
C TYR A 55 -6.80 13.30 -5.96
N GLY A 56 -7.81 12.78 -5.27
CA GLY A 56 -9.13 13.43 -5.11
C GLY A 56 -10.24 12.89 -6.01
N ALA A 57 -10.00 11.86 -6.83
CA ALA A 57 -11.06 11.25 -7.62
C ALA A 57 -12.05 10.50 -6.71
N THR A 58 -13.33 10.83 -6.82
CA THR A 58 -14.38 10.22 -5.97
C THR A 58 -15.56 9.65 -6.76
N ARG A 59 -15.67 9.99 -8.05
CA ARG A 59 -16.80 9.61 -8.91
C ARG A 59 -16.43 8.43 -9.79
N PHE A 60 -17.38 7.50 -10.00
CA PHE A 60 -17.16 6.28 -10.79
C PHE A 60 -16.61 6.56 -12.20
N GLU A 61 -17.30 7.41 -12.96
CA GLU A 61 -16.90 7.76 -14.34
C GLU A 61 -15.50 8.40 -14.40
N GLU A 62 -15.17 9.21 -13.39
CA GLU A 62 -13.82 9.80 -13.28
C GLU A 62 -12.76 8.74 -13.00
N LEU A 63 -13.04 7.81 -12.08
CA LEU A 63 -12.14 6.71 -11.76
C LEU A 63 -11.90 5.80 -12.97
N VAL A 64 -12.96 5.44 -13.72
CA VAL A 64 -12.82 4.67 -14.98
C VAL A 64 -11.89 5.40 -15.95
N ARG A 65 -12.17 6.69 -16.20
CA ARG A 65 -11.38 7.51 -17.14
C ARG A 65 -9.92 7.67 -16.72
N ARG A 66 -9.65 7.95 -15.44
CA ARG A 66 -8.29 8.22 -14.94
C ARG A 66 -7.44 6.96 -14.79
N THR A 67 -8.07 5.84 -14.43
CA THR A 67 -7.35 4.57 -14.23
C THR A 67 -7.17 3.77 -15.52
N GLY A 68 -8.01 4.00 -16.54
CA GLY A 68 -8.05 3.19 -17.76
C GLY A 68 -8.54 1.76 -17.54
N LEU A 69 -9.09 1.45 -16.35
CA LEU A 69 -9.71 0.16 -16.07
C LEU A 69 -11.08 0.08 -16.73
N SER A 70 -11.52 -1.14 -17.08
CA SER A 70 -12.90 -1.33 -17.54
C SER A 70 -13.90 -1.00 -16.42
N GLU A 71 -15.13 -0.66 -16.82
CA GLU A 71 -16.20 -0.39 -15.86
C GLU A 71 -16.46 -1.59 -14.93
N ALA A 72 -16.44 -2.81 -15.47
CA ALA A 72 -16.63 -4.04 -14.70
C ALA A 72 -15.54 -4.24 -13.64
N VAL A 73 -14.27 -4.05 -14.00
CA VAL A 73 -13.15 -4.14 -13.04
C VAL A 73 -13.27 -3.04 -11.99
N THR A 74 -13.56 -1.81 -12.41
CA THR A 74 -13.72 -0.67 -11.50
C THR A 74 -14.84 -0.90 -10.51
N ALA A 75 -16.01 -1.36 -10.97
CA ALA A 75 -17.17 -1.63 -10.12
C ALA A 75 -16.88 -2.75 -9.12
N GLY A 76 -16.27 -3.85 -9.57
CA GLY A 76 -15.91 -4.97 -8.70
C GLY A 76 -14.92 -4.57 -7.60
N ARG A 77 -13.87 -3.81 -7.97
CA ARG A 77 -12.86 -3.37 -6.99
C ARG A 77 -13.37 -2.31 -6.03
N LEU A 78 -14.18 -1.35 -6.49
CA LEU A 78 -14.80 -0.39 -5.59
C LEU A 78 -15.77 -1.06 -4.60
N LYS A 79 -16.47 -2.12 -5.01
CA LYS A 79 -17.28 -2.92 -4.11
C LYS A 79 -16.41 -3.57 -3.01
N GLN A 80 -15.35 -4.26 -3.40
CA GLN A 80 -14.44 -4.91 -2.45
C GLN A 80 -13.78 -3.92 -1.50
N LEU A 81 -13.24 -2.81 -2.01
CA LEU A 81 -12.62 -1.79 -1.16
C LEU A 81 -13.60 -1.15 -0.16
N VAL A 82 -14.90 -1.14 -0.47
CA VAL A 82 -15.95 -0.75 0.48
C VAL A 82 -16.20 -1.86 1.52
N GLU A 83 -16.29 -3.12 1.09
CA GLU A 83 -16.46 -4.29 1.96
C GLU A 83 -15.28 -4.45 2.95
N ASP A 84 -14.05 -4.20 2.49
CA ASP A 84 -12.82 -4.22 3.29
C ASP A 84 -12.65 -2.98 4.19
N GLY A 85 -13.60 -2.03 4.10
CA GLY A 85 -13.65 -0.83 4.94
C GLY A 85 -12.63 0.25 4.58
N LEU A 86 -11.98 0.17 3.42
CA LEU A 86 -11.06 1.20 2.94
C LEU A 86 -11.81 2.41 2.38
N LEU A 87 -12.99 2.16 1.80
CA LEU A 87 -13.84 3.18 1.19
C LEU A 87 -15.23 3.20 1.82
N ALA A 88 -15.88 4.37 1.78
CA ALA A 88 -17.30 4.51 2.07
C ALA A 88 -18.04 5.10 0.86
N ARG A 89 -19.30 4.69 0.66
CA ARG A 89 -20.20 5.33 -0.30
C ARG A 89 -20.89 6.52 0.37
N ARG A 90 -20.83 7.68 -0.27
CA ARG A 90 -21.54 8.89 0.16
C ARG A 90 -22.48 9.37 -0.95
N PRO A 91 -23.78 9.60 -0.67
CA PRO A 91 -24.65 10.18 -1.65
C PRO A 91 -24.23 11.62 -1.94
N TYR A 92 -24.31 12.02 -3.20
CA TYR A 92 -24.21 13.42 -3.61
C TYR A 92 -25.27 13.72 -4.65
N ARG A 93 -25.66 14.99 -4.74
CA ARG A 93 -26.65 15.47 -5.69
C ARG A 93 -26.23 16.84 -6.19
N GLU A 94 -26.00 16.94 -7.50
CA GLU A 94 -25.87 18.25 -8.14
C GLU A 94 -27.27 18.89 -8.30
N PRO A 95 -27.38 20.23 -8.26
CA PRO A 95 -28.66 20.91 -8.44
C PRO A 95 -29.37 20.42 -9.71
N GLY A 96 -30.63 19.98 -9.59
CA GLY A 96 -31.43 19.47 -10.71
C GLY A 96 -31.14 18.03 -11.15
N ALA A 97 -30.12 17.34 -10.60
CA ALA A 97 -29.77 15.98 -10.99
C ALA A 97 -30.33 14.89 -10.05
N ARG A 98 -30.27 13.63 -10.50
CA ARG A 98 -30.54 12.44 -9.66
C ARG A 98 -29.40 12.24 -8.65
N THR A 99 -29.73 11.73 -7.46
CA THR A 99 -28.73 11.36 -6.45
C THR A 99 -27.79 10.29 -7.00
N ARG A 100 -26.47 10.55 -6.91
CA ARG A 100 -25.40 9.64 -7.29
C ARG A 100 -24.56 9.27 -6.07
N SER A 101 -23.70 8.27 -6.19
CA SER A 101 -22.76 7.89 -5.13
C SER A 101 -21.35 8.36 -5.47
N ALA A 102 -20.67 8.93 -4.48
CA ALA A 102 -19.23 9.16 -4.45
C ALA A 102 -18.58 8.12 -3.53
N TYR A 103 -17.32 7.79 -3.82
CA TYR A 103 -16.49 6.93 -2.99
C TYR A 103 -15.47 7.79 -2.29
N VAL A 104 -15.33 7.63 -0.97
CA VAL A 104 -14.39 8.42 -0.16
C VAL A 104 -13.53 7.50 0.70
N LEU A 105 -12.27 7.85 0.89
CA LEU A 105 -11.36 7.13 1.79
C LEU A 105 -11.87 7.22 3.24
N THR A 106 -11.96 6.08 3.90
CA THR A 106 -12.12 6.00 5.36
C THR A 106 -10.78 6.25 6.06
N ASP A 107 -10.77 6.29 7.39
CA ASP A 107 -9.52 6.38 8.15
C ASP A 107 -8.61 5.18 7.89
N ARG A 108 -9.19 3.97 7.75
CA ARG A 108 -8.46 2.77 7.33
C ARG A 108 -7.86 2.92 5.93
N GLY A 109 -8.61 3.51 5.00
CA GLY A 109 -8.10 3.81 3.66
C GLY A 109 -6.97 4.84 3.67
N ARG A 110 -7.07 5.88 4.50
CA ARG A 110 -6.06 6.93 4.72
C ARG A 110 -4.78 6.41 5.39
N ALA A 111 -4.91 5.39 6.24
CA ALA A 111 -3.77 4.74 6.89
C ALA A 111 -2.81 4.03 5.90
N LEU A 112 -3.22 3.83 4.64
CA LEU A 112 -2.37 3.28 3.59
C LEU A 112 -1.39 4.30 2.97
N PHE A 113 -1.43 5.57 3.38
CA PHE A 113 -0.55 6.57 2.80
C PHE A 113 0.94 6.22 2.85
N PRO A 114 1.50 5.69 3.96
CA PRO A 114 2.90 5.24 3.99
C PRO A 114 3.21 4.14 2.95
N LEU A 115 2.27 3.23 2.69
CA LEU A 115 2.41 2.20 1.65
C LEU A 115 2.52 2.84 0.25
N LEU A 116 1.70 3.85 -0.04
CA LEU A 116 1.75 4.57 -1.32
C LEU A 116 3.06 5.34 -1.50
N VAL A 117 3.57 5.96 -0.44
CA VAL A 117 4.89 6.62 -0.44
C VAL A 117 5.99 5.60 -0.73
N ALA A 118 6.00 4.47 -0.02
CA ALA A 118 6.98 3.39 -0.21
C ALA A 118 6.95 2.82 -1.64
N LEU A 119 5.75 2.57 -2.18
CA LEU A 119 5.58 2.07 -3.55
C LEU A 119 6.07 3.08 -4.60
N ALA A 120 5.79 4.37 -4.40
CA ALA A 120 6.25 5.41 -5.31
C ALA A 120 7.77 5.60 -5.24
N GLU A 121 8.34 5.57 -4.04
CA GLU A 121 9.79 5.63 -3.81
C GLU A 121 10.51 4.46 -4.48
N TRP A 122 10.07 3.22 -4.22
CA TRP A 122 10.65 2.03 -4.84
C TRP A 122 10.50 2.04 -6.37
N GLY A 123 9.34 2.44 -6.87
CA GLY A 123 9.05 2.51 -8.31
C GLY A 123 9.91 3.52 -9.07
N ARG A 124 10.46 4.55 -8.40
CA ARG A 124 11.42 5.48 -9.03
C ARG A 124 12.72 4.79 -9.41
N GLY A 125 13.21 3.86 -8.58
CA GLY A 125 14.43 3.12 -8.85
C GLY A 125 14.35 2.20 -10.08
N GLN A 126 13.13 1.88 -10.53
CA GLN A 126 12.88 0.99 -11.66
C GLN A 126 12.82 1.70 -13.02
N ASN A 127 12.75 3.04 -13.03
CA ASN A 127 12.63 3.83 -14.26
C ASN A 127 13.87 4.69 -14.46
N SER A 128 14.45 4.66 -15.66
CA SER A 128 15.54 5.55 -16.09
C SER A 128 15.04 6.92 -16.59
N HIS A 129 13.78 7.26 -16.35
CA HIS A 129 13.16 8.48 -16.85
C HIS A 129 12.77 9.43 -15.72
N ASP A 130 13.19 10.69 -15.82
CA ASP A 130 12.89 11.79 -14.88
C ASP A 130 11.43 12.28 -14.92
N LYS A 131 10.48 11.44 -15.35
CA LYS A 131 9.07 11.81 -15.51
C LYS A 131 8.20 10.96 -14.58
N GLY A 132 7.51 11.60 -13.64
CA GLY A 132 6.60 10.93 -12.71
C GLY A 132 5.92 11.89 -11.74
N VAL A 133 5.02 11.36 -10.92
CA VAL A 133 4.43 12.11 -9.80
C VAL A 133 5.32 11.91 -8.57
N GLU A 134 5.68 13.02 -7.91
CA GLU A 134 6.39 12.99 -6.65
C GLU A 134 5.48 13.39 -5.49
N PHE A 135 5.47 12.58 -4.43
CA PHE A 135 4.94 13.00 -3.14
C PHE A 135 6.00 13.86 -2.44
N VAL A 136 5.63 15.10 -2.12
CA VAL A 136 6.50 16.08 -1.46
C VAL A 136 5.80 16.68 -0.25
N HIS A 137 6.59 17.09 0.74
CA HIS A 137 6.09 17.87 1.86
C HIS A 137 5.67 19.26 1.37
N ALA A 138 4.41 19.61 1.56
CA ALA A 138 3.86 20.90 1.11
C ALA A 138 4.62 22.12 1.67
N GLY A 139 5.20 22.01 2.87
CA GLY A 139 5.90 23.12 3.52
C GLY A 139 7.33 23.39 3.02
N CYS A 140 8.07 22.36 2.58
CA CYS A 140 9.48 22.51 2.18
C CYS A 140 9.82 21.94 0.80
N GLY A 141 8.90 21.25 0.13
CA GLY A 141 9.15 20.59 -1.16
C GLY A 141 10.02 19.32 -1.05
N GLY A 142 10.46 18.94 0.15
CA GLY A 142 11.23 17.72 0.37
C GLY A 142 10.43 16.48 -0.04
N ARG A 143 11.06 15.57 -0.77
CA ARG A 143 10.44 14.31 -1.19
C ARG A 143 10.08 13.47 0.02
N LEU A 144 8.88 12.90 0.03
CA LEU A 144 8.49 11.94 1.04
C LEU A 144 9.20 10.60 0.77
N SER A 145 9.67 9.98 1.83
CA SER A 145 10.17 8.60 1.88
C SER A 145 9.45 7.83 2.98
N ALA A 146 9.37 6.51 2.84
CA ALA A 146 8.79 5.64 3.86
C ALA A 146 9.93 4.96 4.65
N GLY A 147 9.96 5.20 5.97
CA GLY A 147 10.91 4.57 6.89
C GLY A 147 10.27 3.47 7.73
N VAL A 148 11.11 2.65 8.37
CA VAL A 148 10.70 1.68 9.40
C VAL A 148 11.03 2.29 10.77
N SER A 149 10.06 2.29 11.68
CA SER A 149 10.26 2.74 13.06
C SER A 149 9.67 1.75 14.06
N CYS A 150 10.24 1.72 15.26
CA CYS A 150 9.67 0.96 16.39
C CYS A 150 8.61 1.77 17.15
N ASP A 151 7.91 1.13 18.07
CA ASP A 151 6.91 1.75 18.96
C ASP A 151 7.48 2.80 19.92
N HIS A 152 8.81 2.84 20.09
CA HIS A 152 9.53 3.89 20.80
C HIS A 152 9.95 5.08 19.93
N GLY A 153 9.67 5.04 18.62
CA GLY A 153 9.97 6.13 17.68
C GLY A 153 11.41 6.17 17.17
N HIS A 154 12.19 5.11 17.36
CA HIS A 154 13.51 4.99 16.71
C HIS A 154 13.34 4.60 15.23
N ASP A 155 14.15 5.19 14.36
CA ASP A 155 14.34 4.68 13.00
C ASP A 155 15.14 3.38 13.05
N VAL A 156 14.61 2.31 12.45
CA VAL A 156 15.19 0.96 12.55
C VAL A 156 15.71 0.53 11.18
N PRO A 157 17.03 0.48 10.97
CA PRO A 157 17.60 -0.08 9.74
C PRO A 157 17.38 -1.59 9.67
N LEU A 158 17.43 -2.16 8.46
CA LEU A 158 17.25 -3.60 8.23
C LEU A 158 18.18 -4.46 9.08
N THR A 159 19.42 -4.00 9.30
CA THR A 159 20.44 -4.70 10.10
C THR A 159 20.11 -4.79 11.59
N GLU A 160 19.22 -3.93 12.08
CA GLU A 160 18.75 -3.90 13.47
C GLU A 160 17.33 -4.45 13.62
N ALA A 161 16.69 -4.86 12.52
CA ALA A 161 15.36 -5.43 12.51
C ALA A 161 15.41 -6.92 12.86
N GLU A 162 14.45 -7.36 13.69
CA GLU A 162 14.27 -8.76 14.05
C GLU A 162 12.84 -9.22 13.76
N ALA A 163 12.70 -10.46 13.28
CA ALA A 163 11.41 -11.11 13.11
C ALA A 163 11.17 -12.20 14.16
N ARG A 164 9.95 -12.20 14.75
CA ARG A 164 9.51 -13.17 15.78
C ARG A 164 8.08 -13.66 15.53
N ILE A 165 7.77 -14.90 15.92
CA ILE A 165 6.40 -15.42 15.92
C ILE A 165 5.65 -14.90 17.15
N ILE A 166 4.52 -14.23 16.93
CA ILE A 166 3.54 -13.96 17.99
C ILE A 166 2.60 -15.17 18.03
N ARG A 167 2.81 -16.10 18.96
CA ARG A 167 1.81 -17.16 19.20
C ARG A 167 0.62 -16.52 19.93
N SER A 168 -0.56 -16.55 19.31
CA SER A 168 -1.80 -16.40 20.08
C SER A 168 -1.91 -17.61 21.01
N LYS A 169 -2.35 -17.39 22.26
CA LYS A 169 -2.91 -18.49 23.06
C LYS A 169 -4.09 -19.12 22.35
#